data_AF-A0A7D9LN91-F1
#
_entry.id   AF-A0A7D9LN91-F1
#
_cell.length_a   1.000
_cell.length_b   1.000
_cell.length_c   1.000
_cell.angle_alpha   90.00
_cell.angle_beta   90.00
_cell.angle_gamma   90.00
#
_symmetry.space_group_name_H-M   'P 1'
#
loop_
_entity.id
_entity.type
_entity.pdbx_description
1 polymer ?
#
loop_
_entity_poly.entity_id
_entity_poly.type
_entity_poly.pdbx_seq_one_letter_code
_entity_poly.pdbx_strand_id
1 'polypeptide(L)'
;MQSKAYQENVCAIVVDEAHCILEWSKDFRVDYGNLAVLCATFSSVRVVAMTATANKNDRESIKKSLGLKTCAEVVGNPDRTNIM
;
A
#
# COMPACT_ATOMS: atom_id res chain seq x y z
N MET A 1 -1.81 2.32 20.97
CA MET A 1 -0.57 1.89 20.27
C MET A 1 0.51 2.97 20.41
N GLN A 2 0.95 3.28 21.63
CA GLN A 2 2.04 4.25 21.86
C GLN A 2 3.08 3.72 22.86
N SER A 3 3.01 2.42 23.20
CA SER A 3 4.06 1.80 24.00
C SER A 3 5.37 1.87 23.22
N LYS A 4 6.42 2.36 23.89
CA LYS A 4 7.77 2.44 23.34
C LYS A 4 8.25 1.10 22.79
N ALA A 5 7.96 0.02 23.51
CA ALA A 5 8.29 -1.34 23.07
C ALA A 5 7.57 -1.73 21.76
N TYR A 6 6.37 -1.21 21.49
CA TYR A 6 5.68 -1.52 20.24
C TYR A 6 6.26 -0.73 19.06
N GLN A 7 6.61 0.54 19.29
CA GLN A 7 7.23 1.41 18.28
C GLN A 7 8.62 0.94 17.86
N GLU A 8 9.39 0.38 18.79
CA GLU A 8 10.77 -0.08 18.52
C GLU A 8 10.83 -1.47 17.86
N ASN A 9 9.79 -2.29 17.98
CA ASN A 9 9.80 -3.68 17.50
C ASN A 9 9.09 -3.90 16.15
N VAL A 10 8.35 -2.92 15.63
CA VAL A 10 7.76 -3.03 14.28
C VAL A 10 8.85 -2.73 13.24
N CYS A 11 9.22 -3.73 12.44
CA CYS A 11 10.30 -3.59 11.46
C CYS A 11 9.83 -3.18 10.06
N ALA A 12 8.60 -3.55 9.68
CA ALA A 12 8.03 -3.27 8.37
C ALA A 12 6.49 -3.29 8.41
N ILE A 13 5.88 -2.56 7.49
CA ILE A 13 4.45 -2.65 7.16
C ILE A 13 4.35 -3.15 5.72
N VAL A 14 3.59 -4.21 5.50
CA VAL A 14 3.34 -4.77 4.16
C VAL A 14 1.84 -4.72 3.89
N VAL A 15 1.46 -4.00 2.85
CA VAL A 15 0.08 -3.90 2.35
C VAL A 15 -0.01 -4.73 1.08
N ASP A 16 -0.57 -5.93 1.22
CA ASP A 16 -0.90 -6.76 0.07
C ASP A 16 -2.23 -6.32 -0.56
N GLU A 17 -2.44 -6.65 -1.82
CA GLU A 17 -3.61 -6.23 -2.62
C GLU A 17 -3.93 -4.73 -2.49
N ALA A 18 -2.89 -3.90 -2.57
CA ALA A 18 -2.98 -2.44 -2.35
C ALA A 18 -3.98 -1.74 -3.30
N HIS A 19 -4.35 -2.36 -4.42
CA HIS A 19 -5.43 -1.87 -5.27
C HIS A 19 -6.80 -1.80 -4.56
N CYS A 20 -6.99 -2.52 -3.45
CA CYS A 20 -8.20 -2.43 -2.62
C CYS A 20 -8.40 -1.06 -1.96
N ILE A 21 -7.37 -0.21 -1.93
CA ILE A 21 -7.48 1.20 -1.52
C ILE A 21 -8.36 1.99 -2.49
N LEU A 22 -8.42 1.56 -3.75
CA LEU A 22 -9.20 2.22 -4.77
C LEU A 22 -10.67 1.84 -4.58
N GLU A 23 -11.56 2.82 -4.60
CA GLU A 23 -12.99 2.57 -4.54
C GLU A 23 -13.45 1.82 -5.80
N TRP A 24 -13.77 0.54 -5.64
CA TRP A 24 -14.48 -0.23 -6.68
C TRP A 24 -16.00 -0.12 -6.49
N SER A 25 -16.45 0.11 -5.26
CA SER A 25 -17.82 0.44 -4.88
C SER A 25 -17.84 1.08 -3.48
N LYS A 26 -18.94 1.73 -3.09
CA LYS A 26 -19.07 2.46 -1.80
C LYS A 26 -18.81 1.62 -0.54
N ASP A 27 -18.89 0.29 -0.64
CA ASP A 27 -18.70 -0.63 0.49
C ASP A 27 -17.48 -1.54 0.32
N PHE A 28 -16.70 -1.38 -0.75
CA PHE A 28 -15.55 -2.24 -0.99
C PHE A 28 -14.37 -1.83 -0.12
N ARG A 29 -14.07 -2.63 0.91
CA ARG A 29 -12.82 -2.57 1.70
C ARG A 29 -12.51 -1.17 2.24
N VAL A 30 -13.52 -0.43 2.70
CA VAL A 30 -13.41 0.95 3.25
C VAL A 30 -12.28 1.11 4.27
N ASP A 31 -11.96 0.05 5.02
CA ASP A 31 -10.86 0.02 5.99
C ASP A 31 -9.47 0.28 5.37
N TYR A 32 -9.27 -0.04 4.08
CA TYR A 32 -8.01 0.23 3.38
C TYR A 32 -7.70 1.72 3.29
N GLY A 33 -8.73 2.57 3.20
CA GLY A 33 -8.55 4.03 3.23
C GLY A 33 -7.96 4.56 4.55
N ASN A 34 -8.10 3.78 5.64
CA ASN A 34 -7.60 4.16 6.97
C ASN A 34 -6.14 3.71 7.22
N LEU A 35 -5.53 2.94 6.31
CA LEU A 35 -4.16 2.43 6.47
C LEU A 35 -3.10 3.54 6.49
N ALA A 36 -3.43 4.73 5.99
CA ALA A 36 -2.61 5.94 6.14
C ALA A 36 -2.26 6.23 7.61
N VAL A 37 -3.20 6.00 8.52
CA VAL A 37 -3.01 6.21 9.96
C VAL A 37 -1.96 5.26 10.52
N LEU A 38 -1.94 4.01 10.06
CA LEU A 38 -0.93 3.04 10.45
C LEU A 38 0.46 3.46 9.97
N CYS A 39 0.58 3.87 8.70
CA CYS A 39 1.84 4.35 8.12
C CYS A 39 2.35 5.61 8.85
N ALA A 40 1.45 6.53 9.21
CA ALA A 40 1.79 7.72 9.99
C ALA A 40 2.20 7.39 11.43
N THR A 41 1.58 6.38 12.05
CA THR A 41 1.89 5.93 13.42
C THR A 41 3.30 5.35 13.53
N PHE A 42 3.80 4.73 12.46
CA PHE A 42 5.13 4.12 12.37
C PHE A 42 5.99 4.81 11.31
N SER A 43 6.16 6.13 11.43
CA SER A 43 6.81 6.94 10.40
C SER A 43 8.28 6.58 10.11
N SER A 44 8.97 5.90 11.03
CA SER A 44 10.33 5.39 10.86
C SER A 44 10.40 4.00 10.21
N VAL A 45 9.27 3.32 10.08
CA VAL A 45 9.17 1.95 9.57
C VAL A 45 9.01 1.96 8.05
N ARG A 46 9.63 0.98 7.39
CA ARG A 46 9.52 0.80 5.94
C ARG A 46 8.14 0.25 5.58
N VAL A 47 7.51 0.87 4.58
CA VAL A 47 6.22 0.42 4.03
C VAL A 47 6.44 -0.16 2.65
N VAL A 48 5.88 -1.33 2.39
CA VAL A 48 5.84 -1.99 1.08
C VAL A 48 4.37 -2.19 0.70
N ALA A 49 3.98 -1.72 -0.48
CA ALA A 49 2.64 -1.93 -1.04
C ALA A 49 2.76 -2.80 -2.30
N MET A 50 1.99 -3.87 -2.37
CA MET A 50 2.03 -4.86 -3.45
C MET A 50 0.64 -5.04 -4.05
N THR A 51 0.58 -5.26 -5.37
CA THR A 51 -0.65 -5.59 -6.08
C THR A 51 -0.31 -6.23 -7.41
N ALA A 52 -1.16 -7.15 -7.89
CA ALA A 52 -1.03 -7.73 -9.22
C ALA A 52 -1.50 -6.76 -10.32
N THR A 53 -2.53 -5.97 -10.04
CA THR A 53 -3.19 -5.09 -11.02
C THR A 53 -3.18 -3.64 -10.51
N ALA A 54 -2.44 -2.77 -11.21
CA ALA A 54 -2.50 -1.32 -11.00
C ALA A 54 -1.85 -0.57 -12.18
N ASN A 55 -2.66 0.25 -12.87
CA ASN A 55 -2.13 1.18 -13.87
C ASN A 55 -1.36 2.33 -13.20
N LYS A 56 -0.79 3.25 -13.99
CA LYS A 56 0.01 4.36 -13.43
C LYS A 56 -0.79 5.25 -12.46
N ASN A 57 -2.03 5.58 -12.78
CA ASN A 57 -2.90 6.43 -11.96
C ASN A 57 -3.32 5.72 -10.67
N ASP A 58 -3.57 4.43 -10.74
CA ASP A 58 -3.86 3.57 -9.58
C ASP A 58 -2.70 3.61 -8.59
N ARG A 59 -1.46 3.45 -9.10
CA ARG A 59 -0.24 3.49 -8.27
C ARG A 59 -0.04 4.86 -7.63
N GLU A 60 -0.28 5.97 -8.35
CA GLU A 60 -0.25 7.31 -7.75
C GLU A 60 -1.30 7.47 -6.64
N SER A 61 -2.50 6.94 -6.84
CA SER A 61 -3.58 6.98 -5.86
C SER A 61 -3.24 6.16 -4.60
N ILE A 62 -2.67 4.97 -4.76
CA ILE A 62 -2.18 4.13 -3.67
C ILE A 62 -1.08 4.85 -2.89
N LYS A 63 -0.07 5.41 -3.58
CA LYS A 63 1.02 6.18 -2.95
C LYS A 63 0.47 7.35 -2.13
N LYS A 64 -0.45 8.11 -2.70
CA LYS A 64 -1.09 9.25 -2.04
C LYS A 64 -1.90 8.83 -0.81
N SER A 65 -2.72 7.77 -0.93
CA SER A 65 -3.55 7.29 0.17
C SER A 65 -2.72 6.79 1.34
N LEU A 66 -1.67 6.01 1.08
CA LEU A 66 -0.76 5.51 2.12
C LEU A 66 0.23 6.57 2.65
N GLY A 67 0.26 7.77 2.06
CA GLY A 67 1.18 8.84 2.45
C GLY A 67 2.64 8.58 2.05
N LEU A 68 2.89 7.77 1.02
CA LEU A 68 4.22 7.42 0.53
C LEU A 68 4.79 8.56 -0.33
N LYS A 69 5.70 9.35 0.24
CA LYS A 69 6.29 10.53 -0.43
C LYS A 69 7.45 10.20 -1.35
N THR A 70 8.29 9.23 -0.98
CA THR A 70 9.51 8.87 -1.71
C THR A 70 9.64 7.36 -1.70
N CYS A 71 8.96 6.68 -2.62
CA CYS A 71 8.99 5.23 -2.75
C CYS A 71 9.64 4.81 -4.06
N ALA A 72 10.43 3.74 -4.03
CA ALA A 72 10.83 3.04 -5.24
C ALA A 72 9.61 2.35 -5.84
N GLU A 73 9.47 2.43 -7.16
CA GLU A 73 8.39 1.77 -7.89
C GLU A 73 8.99 0.67 -8.76
N VAL A 74 8.53 -0.57 -8.56
CA VAL A 74 8.96 -1.73 -9.34
C VAL A 74 7.73 -2.28 -10.05
N VAL A 75 7.74 -2.26 -11.38
CA VAL A 75 6.63 -2.71 -12.22
C VAL A 75 7.12 -3.85 -13.11
N GLY A 76 6.51 -5.02 -12.96
CA GLY A 76 6.77 -6.16 -13.84
C GLY A 76 6.02 -6.03 -15.17
N ASN A 77 6.54 -6.67 -16.22
CA ASN A 77 5.78 -6.85 -17.46
C ASN A 77 4.65 -7.85 -17.20
N PRO A 78 3.37 -7.45 -17.35
CA PRO A 78 2.25 -8.37 -17.16
C PRO A 78 2.07 -9.34 -18.33
N ASP A 79 2.79 -9.15 -19.45
CA ASP A 79 2.68 -10.00 -20.63
C ASP A 79 2.98 -11.47 -20.29
N ARG A 80 2.08 -12.33 -20.71
CA ARG A 80 2.14 -13.78 -20.53
C ARG A 80 2.04 -14.39 -21.91
N THR A 81 3.18 -14.75 -22.49
CA THR A 81 3.28 -15.34 -23.84
C THR A 81 2.45 -16.62 -24.03
N ASN A 82 1.99 -17.22 -22.94
CA ASN A 82 1.13 -18.40 -22.90
C ASN A 82 -0.38 -18.10 -22.78
N ILE A 83 -0.79 -16.83 -22.81
CA ILE A 83 -2.20 -16.37 -22.76
C ILE A 83 -2.44 -15.53 -24.02
N MET A 84 -3.38 -15.96 -24.86
CA MET A 84 -3.80 -15.26 -26.09
C MET A 84 -4.84 -14.17 -25.81
#